data_AF-A0A4Z1HTQ0-F1
#
_entry.id   AF-A0A4Z1HTQ0-F1
#
_cell.length_a   1.000
_cell.length_b   1.000
_cell.length_c   1.000
_cell.angle_alpha   90.00
_cell.angle_beta   90.00
_cell.angle_gamma   90.00
#
_symmetry.space_group_name_H-M   'P 1'
#
loop_
_entity.id
_entity.type
_entity.pdbx_description
1 polymer ?
#
loop_
_entity_poly.entity_id
_entity_poly.type
_entity_poly.pdbx_seq_one_letter_code
_entity_poly.pdbx_strand_id
1 'polypeptide(L)'
;MSTSDSITIACAKSLQDFERDYMPPRSSYALYDTSPKTEDQAVKSYKLGLYKPSTLRREDLTACLELVEKTSEKHYRESKGGWNERRKRKEMELWDLRYLVVREVDLGVCEGEGEWEDDEDEDGEGKKNCGDSEKAKEEIIVEESGEEGEGEGEIKGFMSFMPTFEDGIKVLYLYEIHLMDELRGTGLGTHLMSILTNIARAIPGVEKTMLTCYTANEAALKFYRKLGYEKDE
;
A
#
# COMPACT_ATOMS: atom_id res chain seq x y z
N MET A 1 31.53 -8.63 17.09
CA MET A 1 30.74 -8.78 15.85
C MET A 1 29.54 -7.86 16.00
N SER A 2 29.42 -6.84 15.15
CA SER A 2 28.26 -5.94 15.19
C SER A 2 27.03 -6.78 14.83
N THR A 3 26.20 -7.12 15.81
CA THR A 3 24.91 -7.75 15.56
C THR A 3 24.07 -6.71 14.84
N SER A 4 23.86 -6.88 13.53
CA SER A 4 23.03 -5.97 12.75
C SER A 4 21.69 -5.79 13.44
N ASP A 5 21.25 -4.53 13.53
CA ASP A 5 20.04 -4.21 14.25
C ASP A 5 18.80 -4.81 13.56
N SER A 6 17.85 -5.33 14.33
CA SER A 6 16.65 -5.99 13.81
C SER A 6 15.77 -5.07 12.95
N ILE A 7 15.74 -3.77 13.22
CA ILE A 7 15.06 -2.78 12.36
C ILE A 7 15.77 -2.71 11.01
N THR A 8 17.09 -2.54 11.00
CA THR A 8 17.87 -2.51 9.76
C THR A 8 17.71 -3.79 8.96
N ILE A 9 17.71 -4.95 9.63
CA ILE A 9 17.46 -6.25 8.98
C ILE A 9 16.05 -6.28 8.38
N ALA A 10 15.02 -5.83 9.10
CA ALA A 10 13.64 -5.84 8.62
C ALA A 10 13.42 -4.91 7.42
N CYS A 11 14.02 -3.71 7.44
CA CYS A 11 13.95 -2.76 6.34
C CYS A 11 14.66 -3.29 5.07
N ALA A 12 15.83 -3.91 5.23
CA ALA A 12 16.62 -4.44 4.13
C ALA A 12 16.02 -5.68 3.43
N LYS A 13 15.07 -6.40 4.07
CA LYS A 13 14.46 -7.59 3.49
C LYS A 13 13.71 -7.30 2.18
N SER A 14 13.76 -8.27 1.26
CA SER A 14 12.85 -8.32 0.12
C SER A 14 11.38 -8.35 0.59
N LEU A 15 10.43 -8.15 -0.33
CA LEU A 15 9.01 -8.30 0.01
C LEU A 15 8.69 -9.74 0.45
N GLN A 16 9.15 -10.71 -0.33
CA GLN A 16 8.92 -12.13 -0.08
C GLN A 16 9.52 -12.59 1.26
N ASP A 17 10.76 -12.18 1.58
CA ASP A 17 11.38 -12.52 2.86
C ASP A 17 10.68 -11.85 4.04
N PHE A 18 10.24 -10.60 3.89
CA PHE A 18 9.51 -9.91 4.94
C PHE A 18 8.15 -10.56 5.19
N GLU A 19 7.44 -10.93 4.12
CA GLU A 19 6.17 -11.64 4.23
C GLU A 19 6.35 -12.98 4.92
N ARG A 20 7.33 -13.79 4.49
CA ARG A 20 7.63 -15.09 5.10
C ARG A 20 7.96 -14.96 6.60
N ASP A 21 8.78 -14.00 6.96
CA ASP A 21 9.38 -13.95 8.30
C ASP A 21 8.52 -13.18 9.32
N TYR A 22 7.72 -12.20 8.88
CA TYR A 22 7.01 -11.29 9.79
C TYR A 22 5.51 -11.15 9.55
N MET A 23 4.99 -11.49 8.37
CA MET A 23 3.54 -11.42 8.13
C MET A 23 2.83 -12.66 8.72
N PRO A 24 1.55 -12.55 9.11
CA PRO A 24 0.75 -13.73 9.38
C PRO A 24 0.61 -14.60 8.11
N PRO A 25 0.19 -15.88 8.21
CA PRO A 25 0.03 -16.74 7.03
C PRO A 25 -0.87 -16.09 5.97
N ARG A 26 -0.47 -16.18 4.70
CA ARG A 26 -1.20 -15.54 3.57
C ARG A 26 -2.69 -15.90 3.53
N SER A 27 -3.03 -17.13 3.90
CA SER A 27 -4.42 -17.60 4.02
C SER A 27 -5.28 -16.87 5.06
N SER A 28 -4.67 -16.19 6.03
CA SER A 28 -5.37 -15.48 7.10
C SER A 28 -5.65 -14.01 6.81
N TYR A 29 -5.01 -13.42 5.79
CA TYR A 29 -5.08 -11.98 5.54
C TYR A 29 -5.23 -11.58 4.08
N ALA A 30 -4.86 -12.43 3.11
CA ALA A 30 -4.83 -12.04 1.71
C ALA A 30 -6.22 -11.83 1.09
N LEU A 31 -7.26 -12.40 1.69
CA LEU A 31 -8.66 -12.19 1.30
C LEU A 31 -9.47 -11.73 2.51
N TYR A 32 -10.34 -10.75 2.28
CA TYR A 32 -11.25 -10.22 3.26
C TYR A 32 -12.67 -10.17 2.68
N ASP A 33 -13.59 -10.88 3.32
CA ASP A 33 -15.00 -10.88 2.95
C ASP A 33 -15.80 -10.00 3.90
N THR A 34 -16.64 -9.12 3.35
CA THR A 34 -17.55 -8.32 4.17
C THR A 34 -18.68 -9.18 4.71
N SER A 35 -19.00 -9.04 6.00
CA SER A 35 -20.25 -9.59 6.52
C SER A 35 -21.46 -8.77 6.04
N PRO A 36 -22.51 -9.42 5.51
CA PRO A 36 -23.72 -8.72 5.07
C PRO A 36 -24.40 -8.06 6.27
N LYS A 37 -24.74 -6.77 6.17
CA LYS A 37 -25.48 -6.06 7.23
C LYS A 37 -26.99 -6.28 7.12
N THR A 38 -27.46 -6.62 5.93
CA THR A 38 -28.85 -6.88 5.57
C THR A 38 -28.93 -8.08 4.63
N GLU A 39 -30.07 -8.76 4.60
CA GLU A 39 -30.30 -9.99 3.82
C GLU A 39 -30.12 -9.78 2.30
N ASP A 40 -30.36 -8.55 1.80
CA ASP A 40 -30.21 -8.16 0.38
C ASP A 40 -28.80 -7.68 0.00
N GLN A 41 -27.86 -7.56 0.96
CA GLN A 41 -26.54 -7.02 0.66
C GLN A 41 -25.59 -8.13 0.20
N ALA A 42 -25.14 -8.05 -1.05
CA ALA A 42 -24.14 -8.97 -1.59
C ALA A 42 -22.84 -8.91 -0.76
N VAL A 43 -22.27 -10.09 -0.48
CA VAL A 43 -20.93 -10.21 0.10
C VAL A 43 -19.94 -9.73 -0.94
N LYS A 44 -19.16 -8.70 -0.59
CA LYS A 44 -18.02 -8.25 -1.38
C LYS A 44 -16.74 -8.85 -0.82
N SER A 45 -15.86 -9.27 -1.71
CA SER A 45 -14.55 -9.84 -1.39
C SER A 45 -13.46 -8.87 -1.81
N TYR A 46 -12.42 -8.76 -0.98
CA TYR A 46 -11.30 -7.85 -1.20
C TYR A 46 -9.98 -8.60 -1.08
N LYS A 47 -9.05 -8.35 -2.01
CA LYS A 47 -7.69 -8.88 -1.97
C LYS A 47 -6.75 -7.88 -1.30
N LEU A 48 -5.93 -8.36 -0.37
CA LEU A 48 -4.88 -7.58 0.28
C LEU A 48 -3.53 -7.98 -0.30
N GLY A 49 -2.82 -7.03 -0.91
CA GLY A 49 -1.47 -7.22 -1.44
C GLY A 49 -0.42 -6.43 -0.67
N LEU A 50 0.76 -7.00 -0.49
CA LEU A 50 1.91 -6.37 0.16
C LEU A 50 2.88 -5.80 -0.88
N TYR A 51 3.23 -4.51 -0.78
CA TYR A 51 4.07 -3.80 -1.75
C TYR A 51 5.12 -2.92 -1.05
N LYS A 52 6.16 -2.55 -1.79
CA LYS A 52 7.05 -1.42 -1.49
C LYS A 52 6.69 -0.25 -2.43
N PRO A 53 7.06 1.00 -2.11
CA PRO A 53 6.87 2.10 -3.05
C PRO A 53 7.53 1.85 -4.41
N SER A 54 8.65 1.11 -4.46
CA SER A 54 9.33 0.76 -5.72
C SER A 54 8.58 -0.27 -6.56
N THR A 55 7.75 -1.12 -5.96
CA THR A 55 6.99 -2.19 -6.64
C THR A 55 5.54 -1.80 -6.88
N LEU A 56 5.08 -0.68 -6.31
CA LEU A 56 3.74 -0.16 -6.50
C LEU A 56 3.69 0.61 -7.83
N ARG A 57 2.68 0.36 -8.66
CA ARG A 57 2.50 1.10 -9.91
C ARG A 57 2.25 2.59 -9.62
N ARG A 58 2.62 3.47 -10.55
CA ARG A 58 2.47 4.92 -10.35
C ARG A 58 1.00 5.33 -10.21
N GLU A 59 0.13 4.63 -10.91
CA GLU A 59 -1.33 4.78 -10.88
C GLU A 59 -1.87 4.40 -9.51
N ASP A 60 -1.38 3.28 -8.96
CA ASP A 60 -1.78 2.79 -7.63
C ASP A 60 -1.31 3.71 -6.50
N LEU A 61 -0.08 4.22 -6.58
CA LEU A 61 0.42 5.22 -5.63
C LEU A 61 -0.41 6.51 -5.69
N THR A 62 -0.81 6.90 -6.90
CA THR A 62 -1.67 8.09 -7.11
C THR A 62 -3.06 7.86 -6.51
N ALA A 63 -3.68 6.70 -6.72
CA ALA A 63 -4.95 6.34 -6.09
C ALA A 63 -4.86 6.32 -4.55
N CYS A 64 -3.74 5.86 -3.99
CA CYS A 64 -3.50 5.94 -2.54
C CYS A 64 -3.43 7.40 -2.07
N LEU A 65 -2.75 8.27 -2.81
CA LEU A 65 -2.62 9.70 -2.49
C LEU A 65 -3.96 10.43 -2.56
N GLU A 66 -4.75 10.16 -3.61
CA GLU A 66 -6.12 10.68 -3.75
C GLU A 66 -7.01 10.22 -2.59
N LEU A 67 -6.83 8.98 -2.11
CA LEU A 67 -7.56 8.49 -0.95
C LEU A 67 -7.15 9.27 0.32
N VAL A 68 -5.87 9.53 0.55
CA VAL A 68 -5.41 10.38 1.68
C VAL A 68 -6.03 11.77 1.61
N GLU A 69 -6.05 12.37 0.42
CA GLU A 69 -6.65 13.68 0.20
C GLU A 69 -8.15 13.64 0.56
N LYS A 70 -8.90 12.70 -0.01
CA LYS A 70 -10.32 12.55 0.23
C LYS A 70 -10.68 12.34 1.70
N THR A 71 -9.89 11.56 2.44
CA THR A 71 -10.21 11.21 3.83
C THR A 71 -9.68 12.21 4.85
N SER A 72 -8.56 12.88 4.54
CA SER A 72 -7.77 13.59 5.55
C SER A 72 -7.38 15.02 5.18
N GLU A 73 -7.67 15.48 3.97
CA GLU A 73 -7.30 16.83 3.53
C GLU A 73 -7.75 17.91 4.52
N LYS A 74 -8.99 17.82 5.02
CA LYS A 74 -9.51 18.81 5.98
C LYS A 74 -8.63 18.91 7.23
N HIS A 75 -8.20 17.77 7.77
CA HIS A 75 -7.34 17.73 8.95
C HIS A 75 -5.92 18.24 8.64
N TYR A 76 -5.40 17.97 7.44
CA TYR A 76 -4.11 18.54 6.99
C TYR A 76 -4.17 20.05 6.80
N ARG A 77 -5.23 20.57 6.15
CA ARG A 77 -5.44 22.02 5.93
C ARG A 77 -5.59 22.78 7.25
N GLU A 78 -6.24 22.19 8.24
CA GLU A 78 -6.39 22.76 9.59
C GLU A 78 -5.12 22.62 10.45
N SER A 79 -4.16 21.79 10.04
CA SER A 79 -2.88 21.62 10.73
C SER A 79 -1.89 22.74 10.42
N LYS A 80 -0.92 22.96 11.31
CA LYS A 80 0.16 23.95 11.12
C LYS A 80 0.97 23.74 9.83
N GLY A 81 1.01 22.50 9.31
CA GLY A 81 1.82 22.12 8.16
C GLY A 81 1.12 22.26 6.81
N GLY A 82 -0.21 22.44 6.80
CA GLY A 82 -1.04 22.47 5.59
C GLY A 82 -1.01 21.19 4.74
N TRP A 83 -1.92 21.09 3.78
CA TRP A 83 -1.87 20.06 2.74
C TRP A 83 -0.89 20.47 1.64
N ASN A 84 0.01 19.56 1.27
CA ASN A 84 0.91 19.73 0.13
C ASN A 84 1.10 18.37 -0.55
N GLU A 85 0.40 18.17 -1.66
CA GLU A 85 0.41 16.92 -2.40
C GLU A 85 1.82 16.46 -2.76
N ARG A 86 2.67 17.35 -3.28
CA ARG A 86 4.05 17.00 -3.67
C ARG A 86 4.89 16.54 -2.50
N ARG A 87 4.75 17.19 -1.33
CA ARG A 87 5.45 16.77 -0.11
C ARG A 87 4.92 15.42 0.36
N LYS A 88 3.60 15.22 0.34
CA LYS A 88 2.98 13.97 0.76
C LYS A 88 3.35 12.80 -0.15
N ARG A 89 3.38 13.02 -1.47
CA ARG A 89 3.85 12.02 -2.44
C ARG A 89 5.28 11.56 -2.14
N LYS A 90 6.20 12.51 -1.88
CA LYS A 90 7.58 12.16 -1.49
C LYS A 90 7.67 11.39 -0.19
N GLU A 91 6.82 11.70 0.79
CA GLU A 91 6.70 10.94 2.04
C GLU A 91 6.22 9.51 1.76
N MET A 92 5.26 9.35 0.86
CA MET A 92 4.74 8.03 0.45
C MET A 92 5.76 7.22 -0.37
N GLU A 93 6.79 7.85 -0.93
CA GLU A 93 7.86 7.23 -1.72
C GLU A 93 9.09 6.82 -0.87
N LEU A 94 9.05 6.95 0.46
CA LEU A 94 10.15 6.51 1.31
C LEU A 94 10.43 5.01 1.11
N TRP A 95 11.67 4.68 0.78
CA TRP A 95 12.10 3.33 0.36
C TRP A 95 11.86 2.23 1.41
N ASP A 96 11.82 2.60 2.69
CA ASP A 96 11.58 1.72 3.83
C ASP A 96 10.10 1.43 4.10
N LEU A 97 9.19 2.18 3.45
CA LEU A 97 7.75 1.96 3.61
C LEU A 97 7.32 0.64 2.99
N ARG A 98 6.31 0.06 3.64
CA ARG A 98 5.59 -1.11 3.15
C ARG A 98 4.11 -0.77 3.11
N TYR A 99 3.43 -1.26 2.08
CA TYR A 99 2.03 -0.99 1.81
C TYR A 99 1.24 -2.28 1.83
N LEU A 100 0.13 -2.30 2.57
CA LEU A 100 -0.96 -3.25 2.37
C LEU A 100 -2.05 -2.56 1.58
N VAL A 101 -2.21 -2.91 0.30
CA VAL A 101 -3.20 -2.35 -0.60
C VAL A 101 -4.41 -3.28 -0.67
N VAL A 102 -5.60 -2.72 -0.52
CA VAL A 102 -6.89 -3.42 -0.55
C VAL A 102 -7.54 -3.16 -1.90
N ARG A 103 -7.83 -4.23 -2.65
CA ARG A 103 -8.54 -4.16 -3.94
C ARG A 103 -9.85 -4.93 -3.86
N GLU A 104 -10.89 -4.42 -4.51
CA GLU A 104 -12.12 -5.20 -4.73
C GLU A 104 -11.82 -6.34 -5.71
N VAL A 105 -12.31 -7.53 -5.39
CA VAL A 105 -12.26 -8.67 -6.31
C VAL A 105 -13.53 -8.65 -7.12
N ASP A 106 -13.43 -8.28 -8.39
CA ASP A 106 -14.54 -8.38 -9.32
C ASP A 106 -14.79 -9.89 -9.58
N LEU A 107 -15.85 -10.44 -8.97
CA LEU A 107 -16.38 -11.73 -9.36
C LEU A 107 -17.06 -11.54 -10.73
N GLY A 108 -16.24 -11.52 -11.79
CA GLY A 108 -16.67 -11.20 -13.14
C GLY A 108 -17.86 -12.03 -13.60
N VAL A 109 -18.93 -11.34 -14.00
CA VAL A 109 -19.78 -11.78 -15.10
C VAL A 109 -18.95 -11.49 -16.36
N CYS A 110 -18.49 -12.52 -17.04
CA CYS A 110 -17.84 -12.40 -18.34
C CYS A 110 -18.90 -12.06 -19.40
N GLU A 111 -19.11 -10.78 -19.71
CA GLU A 111 -19.68 -10.40 -21.01
C GLU A 111 -18.51 -10.17 -21.97
N GLY A 112 -18.11 -11.25 -22.64
CA GLY A 112 -17.21 -11.20 -23.78
C GLY A 112 -18.04 -10.97 -25.04
N GLU A 113 -18.09 -9.72 -25.51
CA GLU A 113 -18.44 -9.40 -26.89
C GLU A 113 -17.37 -8.45 -27.43
N GLY A 114 -16.32 -9.06 -27.98
CA GLY A 114 -15.34 -8.40 -28.82
C GLY A 114 -15.51 -8.90 -30.25
N GLU A 115 -16.49 -8.35 -30.97
CA GLU A 115 -16.48 -8.33 -32.43
C GLU A 115 -15.52 -7.24 -32.88
N TRP A 116 -14.46 -7.61 -33.59
CA TRP A 116 -13.71 -6.70 -34.45
C TRP A 116 -13.60 -7.40 -35.82
N GLU A 117 -14.38 -6.88 -36.76
CA GLU A 117 -14.20 -7.05 -38.20
C GLU A 117 -13.09 -6.11 -38.70
N ASP A 118 -12.34 -6.60 -39.70
CA ASP A 118 -11.74 -5.86 -40.83
C ASP A 118 -10.57 -4.88 -40.53
N ASP A 119 -9.48 -4.74 -41.31
CA ASP A 119 -9.22 -4.94 -42.74
C ASP A 119 -7.70 -5.13 -43.00
N GLU A 120 -7.39 -5.75 -44.15
CA GLU A 120 -6.08 -5.77 -44.82
C GLU A 120 -5.70 -4.37 -45.35
N ASP A 121 -4.40 -4.02 -45.43
CA ASP A 121 -3.85 -3.22 -46.55
C ASP A 121 -2.31 -3.07 -46.51
N GLU A 122 -1.79 -2.79 -47.69
CA GLU A 122 -0.53 -3.20 -48.33
C GLU A 122 0.52 -2.05 -48.43
N ASP A 123 1.80 -2.43 -48.44
CA ASP A 123 3.05 -1.86 -49.00
C ASP A 123 3.25 -0.35 -49.31
N GLY A 124 4.45 0.16 -48.95
CA GLY A 124 5.03 1.40 -49.52
C GLY A 124 6.47 1.74 -49.07
N GLU A 125 7.45 1.59 -49.96
CA GLU A 125 8.87 1.97 -49.78
C GLU A 125 9.14 3.50 -49.85
N GLY A 126 10.20 4.00 -49.20
CA GLY A 126 10.70 5.37 -49.44
C GLY A 126 11.84 5.95 -48.57
N LYS A 127 13.09 5.53 -48.82
CA LYS A 127 14.42 6.18 -48.60
C LYS A 127 14.51 7.63 -48.02
N LYS A 128 15.37 7.85 -46.99
CA LYS A 128 16.75 8.45 -47.03
C LYS A 128 17.16 9.24 -45.75
N ASN A 129 18.26 8.74 -45.15
CA ASN A 129 19.47 9.40 -44.62
C ASN A 129 19.51 10.34 -43.38
N CYS A 130 20.53 10.01 -42.56
CA CYS A 130 21.60 10.85 -41.99
C CYS A 130 21.40 11.40 -40.56
N GLY A 131 22.30 10.99 -39.64
CA GLY A 131 22.52 11.66 -38.36
C GLY A 131 23.30 10.80 -37.35
N ASP A 132 24.63 10.79 -37.50
CA ASP A 132 25.59 10.22 -36.57
C ASP A 132 25.57 10.95 -35.21
N SER A 133 25.57 10.23 -34.10
CA SER A 133 25.91 10.72 -32.75
C SER A 133 26.19 9.54 -31.83
N GLU A 134 27.46 9.11 -31.81
CA GLU A 134 27.99 8.24 -30.77
C GLU A 134 27.80 8.86 -29.37
N LYS A 135 27.02 8.19 -28.53
CA LYS A 135 27.18 8.27 -27.07
C LYS A 135 26.71 6.95 -26.46
N ALA A 136 27.60 5.95 -26.50
CA ALA A 136 27.42 4.70 -25.76
C ALA A 136 27.33 5.05 -24.26
N LYS A 137 26.11 5.02 -23.74
CA LYS A 137 25.83 4.94 -22.31
C LYS A 137 25.50 3.49 -22.06
N GLU A 138 26.23 2.85 -21.15
CA GLU A 138 25.87 1.54 -20.62
C GLU A 138 24.42 1.59 -20.11
N GLU A 139 23.53 0.93 -20.84
CA GLU A 139 22.25 0.49 -20.32
C GLU A 139 22.52 -0.76 -19.47
N ILE A 140 22.46 -0.59 -18.15
CA ILE A 140 22.32 -1.73 -17.26
C ILE A 140 20.86 -2.16 -17.39
N ILE A 141 20.63 -3.17 -18.22
CA ILE A 141 19.38 -3.94 -18.23
C ILE A 141 19.38 -4.75 -16.93
N VAL A 142 18.69 -4.25 -15.92
CA VAL A 142 18.34 -5.08 -14.77
C VAL A 142 17.16 -5.93 -15.23
N GLU A 143 17.43 -7.20 -15.56
CA GLU A 143 16.40 -8.21 -15.61
C GLU A 143 15.91 -8.46 -14.17
N GLU A 144 14.99 -7.62 -13.68
CA GLU A 144 14.16 -7.99 -12.54
C GLU A 144 13.10 -8.97 -13.03
N SER A 145 13.44 -10.26 -12.96
CA SER A 145 12.45 -11.32 -12.82
C SER A 145 11.83 -11.20 -11.42
N GLY A 146 10.86 -10.29 -11.29
CA GLY A 146 10.12 -10.04 -10.06
C GLY A 146 8.64 -9.87 -10.38
N GLU A 147 7.87 -10.90 -10.02
CA GLU A 147 6.41 -11.03 -10.06
C GLU A 147 5.65 -9.76 -10.47
N GLU A 148 5.05 -9.82 -11.67
CA GLU A 148 4.08 -8.88 -12.20
C GLU A 148 3.08 -8.47 -11.12
N GLY A 149 2.82 -7.17 -11.02
CA GLY A 149 1.92 -6.59 -10.03
C GLY A 149 0.52 -7.19 -10.10
N GLU A 150 0.29 -8.26 -9.34
CA GLU A 150 -1.01 -8.88 -9.24
C GLU A 150 -1.99 -7.92 -8.57
N GLY A 151 -2.88 -7.33 -9.36
CA GLY A 151 -3.98 -6.50 -8.89
C GLY A 151 -4.70 -5.82 -10.04
N GLU A 152 -5.46 -6.60 -10.81
CA GLU A 152 -6.63 -6.07 -11.53
C GLU A 152 -7.71 -5.78 -10.48
N GLY A 153 -8.24 -4.56 -10.45
CA GLY A 153 -9.24 -4.11 -9.48
C GLY A 153 -8.92 -2.74 -8.85
N GLU A 154 -9.97 -1.97 -8.58
CA GLU A 154 -9.89 -0.63 -7.99
C GLU A 154 -9.33 -0.70 -6.56
N ILE A 155 -8.46 0.25 -6.19
CA ILE A 155 -7.99 0.39 -4.80
C ILE A 155 -9.11 0.95 -3.94
N LYS A 156 -9.51 0.18 -2.93
CA LYS A 156 -10.56 0.56 -1.98
C LYS A 156 -10.02 0.97 -0.61
N GLY A 157 -8.73 0.74 -0.38
CA GLY A 157 -8.08 1.15 0.85
C GLY A 157 -6.61 0.76 0.86
N PHE A 158 -5.87 1.32 1.80
CA PHE A 158 -4.51 0.89 2.06
C PHE A 158 -4.07 1.19 3.49
N MET A 159 -2.99 0.54 3.90
CA MET A 159 -2.22 0.83 5.10
C MET A 159 -0.74 0.93 4.73
N SER A 160 -0.03 1.94 5.21
CA SER A 160 1.43 2.04 5.08
C SER A 160 2.13 2.07 6.42
N PHE A 161 3.23 1.33 6.55
CA PHE A 161 3.97 1.20 7.80
C PHE A 161 5.48 0.99 7.56
N MET A 162 6.27 1.23 8.60
CA MET A 162 7.73 1.11 8.56
C MET A 162 8.31 0.69 9.92
N PRO A 163 9.18 -0.33 9.99
CA PRO A 163 10.00 -0.57 11.17
C PRO A 163 10.98 0.60 11.36
N THR A 164 11.03 1.19 12.54
CA THR A 164 11.89 2.35 12.81
C THR A 164 12.31 2.41 14.29
N PHE A 165 13.12 3.41 14.60
CA PHE A 165 13.40 3.84 15.96
C PHE A 165 12.64 5.13 16.26
N GLU A 166 12.01 5.19 17.41
CA GLU A 166 11.44 6.41 17.99
C GLU A 166 11.91 6.49 19.44
N ASP A 167 12.46 7.63 19.86
CA ASP A 167 12.97 7.86 21.23
C ASP A 167 13.86 6.73 21.81
N GLY A 168 14.66 6.10 20.95
CA GLY A 168 15.63 5.07 21.33
C GLY A 168 15.05 3.66 21.48
N ILE A 169 13.75 3.47 21.22
CA ILE A 169 13.09 2.17 21.21
C ILE A 169 12.73 1.75 19.78
N LYS A 170 12.63 0.45 19.56
CA LYS A 170 12.24 -0.12 18.27
C LYS A 170 10.73 -0.19 18.16
N VAL A 171 10.18 0.38 17.10
CA VAL A 171 8.74 0.45 16.89
C VAL A 171 8.36 0.11 15.46
N LEU A 172 7.13 -0.35 15.28
CA LEU A 172 6.50 -0.41 13.96
C LEU A 172 5.59 0.80 13.80
N TYR A 173 6.01 1.77 13.00
CA TYR A 173 5.28 3.01 12.82
C TYR A 173 4.23 2.87 11.71
N LEU A 174 2.97 3.12 12.03
CA LEU A 174 1.88 3.25 11.08
C LEU A 174 1.86 4.69 10.55
N TYR A 175 2.16 4.84 9.26
CA TYR A 175 2.16 6.12 8.58
C TYR A 175 0.75 6.51 8.17
N GLU A 176 0.08 5.64 7.43
CA GLU A 176 -1.27 5.89 6.92
C GLU A 176 -2.15 4.66 7.02
N ILE A 177 -3.44 4.88 7.29
CA ILE A 177 -4.49 3.89 7.13
C ILE A 177 -5.74 4.59 6.60
N HIS A 178 -6.13 4.25 5.38
CA HIS A 178 -7.29 4.85 4.72
C HIS A 178 -8.15 3.79 4.06
N LEU A 179 -9.45 3.90 4.26
CA LEU A 179 -10.46 3.04 3.65
C LEU A 179 -11.54 3.92 2.99
N MET A 180 -12.00 3.49 1.83
CA MET A 180 -13.22 4.00 1.20
C MET A 180 -14.40 3.84 2.15
N ASP A 181 -15.39 4.72 2.01
CA ASP A 181 -16.53 4.80 2.95
C ASP A 181 -17.30 3.48 3.05
N GLU A 182 -17.44 2.75 1.94
CA GLU A 182 -18.10 1.44 1.88
C GLU A 182 -17.42 0.35 2.74
N LEU A 183 -16.10 0.46 2.95
CA LEU A 183 -15.32 -0.45 3.77
C LEU A 183 -15.29 -0.07 5.26
N ARG A 184 -15.85 1.09 5.64
CA ARG A 184 -15.86 1.53 7.03
C ARG A 184 -16.94 0.82 7.84
N GLY A 185 -16.59 0.46 9.07
CA GLY A 185 -17.49 -0.29 9.96
C GLY A 185 -17.77 -1.72 9.51
N THR A 186 -16.99 -2.27 8.57
CA THR A 186 -17.05 -3.70 8.18
C THR A 186 -16.19 -4.59 9.08
N GLY A 187 -15.24 -4.00 9.82
CA GLY A 187 -14.20 -4.72 10.58
C GLY A 187 -12.82 -4.66 9.93
N LEU A 188 -12.72 -4.29 8.64
CA LEU A 188 -11.45 -4.30 7.90
C LEU A 188 -10.35 -3.46 8.54
N GLY A 189 -10.67 -2.26 9.04
CA GLY A 189 -9.68 -1.44 9.75
C GLY A 189 -9.12 -2.13 10.99
N THR A 190 -9.96 -2.88 11.74
CA THR A 190 -9.50 -3.67 12.89
C THR A 190 -8.63 -4.85 12.44
N HIS A 191 -8.99 -5.49 11.33
CA HIS A 191 -8.20 -6.56 10.73
C HIS A 191 -6.81 -6.09 10.31
N LEU A 192 -6.71 -4.94 9.60
CA LEU A 192 -5.44 -4.35 9.21
C LEU A 192 -4.56 -4.01 10.43
N MET A 193 -5.14 -3.45 11.50
CA MET A 193 -4.40 -3.16 12.74
C MET A 193 -3.94 -4.43 13.46
N SER A 194 -4.69 -5.53 13.34
CA SER A 194 -4.27 -6.84 13.86
C SER A 194 -3.05 -7.38 13.09
N ILE A 195 -3.05 -7.25 11.75
CA ILE A 195 -1.89 -7.60 10.92
C ILE A 195 -0.67 -6.78 11.37
N LEU A 196 -0.81 -5.46 11.50
CA LEU A 196 0.26 -4.57 11.96
C LEU A 196 0.83 -5.02 13.33
N THR A 197 -0.05 -5.37 14.27
CA THR A 197 0.36 -5.85 15.60
C THR A 197 1.10 -7.19 15.53
N ASN A 198 0.70 -8.10 14.63
CA ASN A 198 1.39 -9.37 14.42
C ASN A 198 2.79 -9.17 13.83
N ILE A 199 2.95 -8.25 12.87
CA ILE A 199 4.25 -7.88 12.31
C ILE A 199 5.16 -7.34 13.41
N ALA A 200 4.65 -6.42 14.23
CA ALA A 200 5.42 -5.83 15.33
C ALA A 200 5.92 -6.90 16.31
N ARG A 201 5.09 -7.90 16.65
CA ARG A 201 5.48 -9.02 17.52
C ARG A 201 6.50 -9.96 16.89
N ALA A 202 6.52 -10.07 15.57
CA ALA A 202 7.42 -10.97 14.85
C ALA A 202 8.83 -10.36 14.67
N ILE A 203 8.96 -9.04 14.60
CA ILE A 203 10.26 -8.37 14.47
C ILE A 203 10.97 -8.34 15.84
N PRO A 204 12.16 -8.94 15.99
CA PRO A 204 12.83 -9.04 17.29
C PRO A 204 13.10 -7.67 17.93
N GLY A 205 12.69 -7.51 19.18
CA GLY A 205 12.95 -6.31 19.98
C GLY A 205 12.06 -5.10 19.65
N VAL A 206 11.11 -5.21 18.72
CA VAL A 206 10.06 -4.18 18.56
C VAL A 206 9.13 -4.24 19.77
N GLU A 207 8.98 -3.10 20.44
CA GLU A 207 8.26 -3.01 21.72
C GLU A 207 6.80 -2.61 21.55
N LYS A 208 6.52 -1.73 20.59
CA LYS A 208 5.17 -1.21 20.32
C LYS A 208 4.98 -0.79 18.88
N THR A 209 3.71 -0.67 18.50
CA THR A 209 3.30 0.05 17.29
C THR A 209 3.04 1.51 17.64
N MET A 210 3.45 2.45 16.80
CA MET A 210 3.20 3.87 16.98
C MET A 210 2.48 4.47 15.78
N LEU A 211 1.75 5.55 15.99
CA LEU A 211 1.04 6.30 14.96
C LEU A 211 0.83 7.74 15.41
N THR A 212 0.65 8.65 14.45
CA THR A 212 0.18 10.01 14.73
C THR A 212 -1.27 10.15 14.31
N CYS A 213 -2.09 10.75 15.17
CA CYS A 213 -3.48 11.07 14.87
C CYS A 213 -3.77 12.53 15.20
N TYR A 214 -4.41 13.24 14.27
CA TYR A 214 -4.88 14.60 14.54
C TYR A 214 -5.90 14.60 15.67
N THR A 215 -5.77 15.55 16.60
CA THR A 215 -6.69 15.70 17.74
C THR A 215 -8.12 16.04 17.30
N ALA A 216 -8.27 16.71 16.15
CA ALA A 216 -9.56 17.02 15.53
C ALA A 216 -10.25 15.79 14.90
N ASN A 217 -9.52 14.68 14.66
CA ASN A 217 -10.10 13.45 14.12
C ASN A 217 -10.60 12.55 15.26
N GLU A 218 -11.72 12.96 15.88
CA GLU A 218 -12.30 12.23 17.01
C GLU A 218 -12.70 10.79 16.67
N ALA A 219 -13.11 10.54 15.41
CA ALA A 219 -13.49 9.21 14.96
C ALA A 219 -12.29 8.25 14.98
N ALA A 220 -11.15 8.67 14.43
CA ALA A 220 -9.91 7.90 14.47
C ALA A 220 -9.40 7.74 15.90
N LEU A 221 -9.45 8.78 16.74
CA LEU A 221 -9.06 8.67 18.16
C LEU A 221 -9.91 7.64 18.92
N LYS A 222 -11.24 7.63 18.72
CA LYS A 222 -12.12 6.61 19.33
C LYS A 222 -11.78 5.21 18.85
N PHE A 223 -11.50 5.07 17.55
CA PHE A 223 -11.06 3.81 16.95
C PHE A 223 -9.76 3.31 17.57
N TYR A 224 -8.71 4.14 17.63
CA TYR A 224 -7.41 3.77 18.19
C TYR A 224 -7.48 3.46 19.70
N ARG A 225 -8.23 4.25 20.48
CA ARG A 225 -8.44 3.96 21.91
C ARG A 225 -9.13 2.63 22.14
N LYS A 226 -10.11 2.26 21.30
CA LYS A 226 -10.77 0.94 21.37
C LYS A 226 -9.80 -0.21 21.11
N LEU A 227 -8.75 0.03 20.33
CA LEU A 227 -7.67 -0.92 20.06
C LEU A 227 -6.56 -0.89 21.12
N GLY A 228 -6.67 -0.04 22.15
CA GLY A 228 -5.69 0.06 23.24
C GLY A 228 -4.55 1.05 22.98
N TYR A 229 -4.65 1.90 21.95
CA TYR A 229 -3.66 2.98 21.76
C TYR A 229 -3.92 4.12 22.76
N GLU A 230 -2.82 4.59 23.33
CA GLU A 230 -2.78 5.72 24.26
C GLU A 230 -1.85 6.80 23.70
N LYS A 231 -1.88 7.98 24.31
CA LYS A 231 -0.95 9.05 23.92
C LYS A 231 0.44 8.68 24.44
N ASP A 232 1.45 8.76 23.58
CA ASP A 232 2.84 8.59 24.01
C ASP A 232 3.24 9.73 24.97
N GLU A 233 3.94 9.39 26.05
CA GLU A 233 4.36 10.32 27.11
C GLU A 233 5.59 11.13 26.74
#